data_AF-A0A524L5U4-F1
#
_entry.id   AF-A0A524L5U4-F1
#
_cell.length_a   1.000
_cell.length_b   1.000
_cell.length_c   1.000
_cell.angle_alpha   90.00
_cell.angle_beta   90.00
_cell.angle_gamma   90.00
#
_symmetry.space_group_name_H-M   'P 1'
#
loop_
_entity.id
_entity.type
_entity.pdbx_description
1 polymer ?
#
loop_
_entity_poly.entity_id
_entity_poly.type
_entity_poly.pdbx_seq_one_letter_code
_entity_poly.pdbx_strand_id
1 'polypeptide(L)'
;QVRRLTHSGWVAGIVRGAPDGKRIAYLSHDQNGTPQATLIDSDGSDRHEDLAKHPKVVTALDSGASDLRWHPDGNWLFCLSGGNIVAVYVGEGDCFGKMLWLSHDKMNRAELVVSPDGNQLAYVSRPELRDEKGKDLKDVSGKYFRQIYVMTMDIEKMRNAI
;
A
#
# COMPACT_ATOMS: atom_id res chain seq x y z
N GLN A 1 2.12 24.76 15.20
CA GLN A 1 2.44 23.99 16.41
C GLN A 1 2.78 22.56 15.99
N VAL A 2 3.78 21.92 16.61
CA VAL A 2 4.16 20.53 16.34
C VAL A 2 3.54 19.64 17.43
N ARG A 3 2.96 18.49 17.06
CA ARG A 3 2.44 17.49 18.01
C ARG A 3 2.78 16.05 17.60
N ARG A 4 2.78 15.16 18.59
CA ARG A 4 3.02 13.72 18.42
C ARG A 4 1.69 12.97 18.40
N LEU A 5 1.51 12.06 17.44
CA LEU A 5 0.29 11.25 17.27
C LEU A 5 0.47 9.82 17.82
N THR A 6 1.69 9.28 17.76
CA THR A 6 2.00 7.89 18.11
C THR A 6 3.00 7.84 19.27
N HIS A 7 2.54 7.43 20.44
CA HIS A 7 3.30 7.38 21.68
C HIS A 7 3.73 5.96 22.09
N SER A 8 3.06 4.95 21.53
CA SER A 8 3.24 3.54 21.79
C SER A 8 3.44 2.77 20.47
N GLY A 9 3.96 1.55 20.58
CA GLY A 9 4.11 0.63 19.45
C GLY A 9 5.28 0.95 18.52
N TRP A 10 5.54 0.00 17.62
CA TRP A 10 6.52 0.13 16.55
C TRP A 10 5.84 0.74 15.32
N VAL A 11 6.25 1.96 14.98
CA VAL A 11 5.85 2.66 13.74
C VAL A 11 7.06 2.61 12.81
N ALA A 12 6.86 2.13 11.59
CA ALA A 12 7.93 1.96 10.61
C ALA A 12 7.54 2.51 9.24
N GLY A 13 8.53 2.65 8.36
CA GLY A 13 8.33 2.92 6.94
C GLY A 13 7.95 4.37 6.61
N ILE A 14 7.18 4.52 5.53
CA ILE A 14 6.85 5.83 4.95
C ILE A 14 5.41 6.22 5.31
N VAL A 15 5.25 7.44 5.83
CA VAL A 15 3.96 8.05 6.16
C VAL A 15 3.32 8.68 4.92
N ARG A 16 1.98 8.57 4.81
CA ARG A 16 1.19 9.09 3.68
C ARG A 16 -0.07 9.82 4.15
N GLY A 17 -0.17 11.11 3.89
CA GLY A 17 -1.43 11.84 4.06
C GLY A 17 -2.44 11.43 2.99
N ALA A 18 -3.70 11.27 3.38
CA ALA A 18 -4.82 11.13 2.46
C ALA A 18 -5.00 12.43 1.63
N PRO A 19 -5.60 12.36 0.43
CA PRO A 19 -5.80 13.54 -0.42
C PRO A 19 -6.60 14.66 0.25
N ASP A 20 -7.52 14.31 1.15
CA ASP A 20 -8.34 15.26 1.93
C ASP A 20 -7.58 15.92 3.10
N GLY A 21 -6.36 15.47 3.40
CA GLY A 21 -5.55 15.92 4.54
C GLY A 21 -6.07 15.49 5.91
N LYS A 22 -7.19 14.74 5.97
CA LYS A 22 -7.85 14.38 7.23
C LYS A 22 -7.34 13.09 7.83
N ARG A 23 -6.76 12.20 7.03
CA ARG A 23 -6.25 10.90 7.47
C ARG A 23 -4.78 10.71 7.10
N ILE A 24 -4.10 9.90 7.88
CA ILE A 24 -2.70 9.53 7.69
C ILE A 24 -2.62 8.01 7.67
N ALA A 25 -1.99 7.45 6.63
CA ALA A 25 -1.64 6.04 6.53
C ALA A 25 -0.15 5.84 6.84
N TYR A 26 0.15 4.79 7.58
CA TYR A 26 1.52 4.39 7.92
C TYR A 26 1.59 2.88 8.20
N LEU A 27 2.80 2.35 8.39
CA LEU A 27 2.99 0.95 8.77
C LEU A 27 3.22 0.81 10.28
N SER A 28 2.48 -0.09 10.90
CA SER A 28 2.75 -0.55 12.27
C SER A 28 2.84 -2.07 12.31
N HIS A 29 3.56 -2.62 13.26
CA HIS A 29 3.69 -4.07 13.38
C HIS A 29 2.51 -4.66 14.16
N ASP A 30 2.03 -5.83 13.73
CA ASP A 30 1.13 -6.65 14.54
C ASP A 30 1.87 -7.39 15.67
N GLN A 31 1.16 -8.26 16.39
CA GLN A 31 1.72 -9.01 17.53
C GLN A 31 2.89 -9.93 17.14
N ASN A 32 2.99 -10.33 15.87
CA ASN A 32 4.04 -11.19 15.34
C ASN A 32 5.20 -10.39 14.73
N GLY A 33 5.11 -9.05 14.74
CA GLY A 33 6.11 -8.19 14.11
C GLY A 33 5.89 -7.97 12.61
N THR A 34 4.78 -8.43 12.04
CA THR A 34 4.49 -8.27 10.61
C THR A 34 3.93 -6.87 10.35
N PRO A 35 4.49 -6.10 9.39
CA PRO A 35 4.01 -4.75 9.12
C PRO A 35 2.60 -4.77 8.52
N GLN A 36 1.69 -3.98 9.06
CA GLN A 36 0.32 -3.80 8.57
C GLN A 36 0.07 -2.34 8.26
N ALA A 37 -0.85 -2.07 7.34
CA ALA A 37 -1.31 -0.71 7.08
C ALA A 37 -2.21 -0.24 8.23
N THR A 38 -1.96 0.97 8.71
CA THR A 38 -2.68 1.59 9.80
C THR A 38 -3.09 2.99 9.42
N LEU A 39 -4.34 3.34 9.74
CA LEU A 39 -4.89 4.67 9.58
C LEU A 39 -4.98 5.36 10.92
N ILE A 40 -4.65 6.65 10.95
CA ILE A 40 -5.00 7.54 12.06
C ILE A 40 -5.56 8.83 11.49
N ASP A 41 -6.55 9.40 12.17
CA ASP A 41 -6.98 10.76 11.86
C ASP A 41 -5.81 11.73 12.03
N SER A 42 -5.75 12.71 11.16
CA SER A 42 -4.73 13.75 11.18
C SER A 42 -4.71 14.43 12.55
N ASP A 43 -5.86 14.73 13.15
CA ASP A 43 -6.06 15.31 14.49
C ASP A 43 -6.07 14.27 15.64
N GLY A 44 -5.93 12.98 15.33
CA GLY A 44 -5.98 11.88 16.29
C GLY A 44 -4.70 11.70 17.10
N SER A 45 -4.71 10.64 17.93
CA SER A 45 -3.57 10.19 18.74
C SER A 45 -3.88 8.82 19.36
N ASP A 46 -2.86 7.99 19.57
CA ASP A 46 -3.00 6.76 20.37
C ASP A 46 -3.20 7.02 21.89
N ARG A 47 -3.11 8.29 22.30
CA ARG A 47 -3.47 8.76 23.65
C ARG A 47 -4.71 9.65 23.64
N HIS A 48 -5.44 9.70 22.54
CA HIS A 48 -6.65 10.52 22.46
C HIS A 48 -7.72 9.98 23.44
N GLU A 49 -8.50 10.85 24.08
CA GLU A 49 -9.54 10.41 25.03
C GLU A 49 -10.67 9.67 24.30
N ASP A 50 -11.04 10.13 23.11
CA ASP A 50 -11.92 9.41 22.19
C ASP A 50 -11.17 8.27 21.46
N LEU A 51 -11.60 7.03 21.71
CA LEU A 51 -11.07 5.83 21.06
C LEU A 51 -11.29 5.81 19.54
N ALA A 52 -12.29 6.52 19.02
CA ALA A 52 -12.51 6.60 17.58
C ALA A 52 -11.37 7.32 16.84
N LYS A 53 -10.61 8.16 17.56
CA LYS A 53 -9.42 8.90 17.11
C LYS A 53 -8.11 8.13 17.29
N HIS A 54 -8.17 6.90 17.81
CA HIS A 54 -7.00 6.03 17.90
C HIS A 54 -6.64 5.47 16.53
N PRO A 55 -5.37 5.06 16.33
CA PRO A 55 -4.98 4.35 15.12
C PRO A 55 -5.80 3.06 14.91
N LYS A 56 -6.16 2.79 13.67
CA LYS A 56 -6.91 1.61 13.23
C LYS A 56 -6.05 0.84 12.23
N VAL A 57 -5.68 -0.39 12.58
CA VAL A 57 -5.05 -1.32 11.62
C VAL A 57 -6.11 -1.71 10.59
N VAL A 58 -5.81 -1.55 9.30
CA VAL A 58 -6.77 -1.76 8.20
C VAL A 58 -6.42 -2.95 7.32
N THR A 59 -5.34 -3.67 7.62
CA THR A 59 -4.94 -4.89 6.91
C THR A 59 -4.62 -6.03 7.86
N ALA A 60 -4.76 -7.26 7.35
CA ALA A 60 -4.27 -8.48 7.97
C ALA A 60 -3.55 -9.31 6.88
N LEU A 61 -2.32 -8.92 6.56
CA LEU A 61 -1.52 -9.48 5.48
C LEU A 61 -0.38 -10.33 6.03
N ASP A 62 -0.32 -11.61 5.63
CA ASP A 62 0.69 -12.56 6.13
C ASP A 62 2.13 -12.15 5.76
N SER A 63 2.34 -11.66 4.54
CA SER A 63 3.65 -11.17 4.06
C SER A 63 3.94 -9.72 4.47
N GLY A 64 3.01 -9.07 5.17
CA GLY A 64 3.06 -7.68 5.55
C GLY A 64 2.82 -6.70 4.40
N ALA A 65 2.42 -5.48 4.77
CA ALA A 65 2.21 -4.36 3.88
C ALA A 65 3.50 -3.54 3.67
N SER A 66 3.68 -3.04 2.46
CA SER A 66 4.73 -2.10 2.09
C SER A 66 4.24 -1.13 1.02
N ASP A 67 5.01 -0.07 0.76
CA ASP A 67 4.77 0.85 -0.37
C ASP A 67 3.37 1.51 -0.40
N LEU A 68 2.82 1.88 0.76
CA LEU A 68 1.50 2.51 0.87
C LEU A 68 1.30 3.70 -0.08
N ARG A 69 0.18 3.71 -0.82
CA ARG A 69 -0.26 4.82 -1.67
C ARG A 69 -1.76 5.04 -1.53
N TRP A 70 -2.16 6.30 -1.52
CA TRP A 70 -3.58 6.65 -1.57
C TRP A 70 -4.06 6.71 -3.01
N HIS A 71 -5.27 6.22 -3.24
CA HIS A 71 -6.03 6.60 -4.41
C HIS A 71 -6.51 8.06 -4.25
N PRO A 72 -6.61 8.85 -5.34
CA PRO A 72 -7.05 10.25 -5.29
C PRO A 72 -8.44 10.48 -4.69
N ASP A 73 -9.34 9.49 -4.76
CA ASP A 73 -10.68 9.59 -4.15
C ASP A 73 -10.68 9.47 -2.61
N GLY A 74 -9.55 9.08 -2.01
CA GLY A 74 -9.42 8.88 -0.56
C GLY A 74 -10.15 7.66 0.00
N ASN A 75 -10.81 6.83 -0.80
CA ASN A 75 -11.52 5.64 -0.33
C ASN A 75 -10.70 4.35 -0.46
N TRP A 76 -9.56 4.42 -1.15
CA TRP A 76 -8.70 3.27 -1.36
C TRP A 76 -7.26 3.57 -0.95
N LEU A 77 -6.65 2.57 -0.30
CA LEU A 77 -5.21 2.44 -0.15
C LEU A 77 -4.71 1.31 -1.06
N PHE A 78 -3.57 1.53 -1.69
CA PHE A 78 -2.81 0.48 -2.36
C PHE A 78 -1.54 0.19 -1.57
N CYS A 79 -1.17 -1.08 -1.51
CA CYS A 79 0.08 -1.52 -0.90
C CYS A 79 0.64 -2.74 -1.66
N LEU A 80 1.88 -3.09 -1.35
CA LEU A 80 2.49 -4.32 -1.79
C LEU A 80 2.54 -5.33 -0.64
N SER A 81 2.17 -6.58 -0.92
CA SER A 81 2.28 -7.72 -0.02
C SER A 81 2.79 -8.93 -0.79
N GLY A 82 3.92 -9.51 -0.36
CA GLY A 82 4.55 -10.64 -1.06
C GLY A 82 4.84 -10.36 -2.54
N GLY A 83 5.17 -9.11 -2.90
CA GLY A 83 5.41 -8.67 -4.28
C GLY A 83 4.16 -8.39 -5.13
N ASN A 84 2.95 -8.60 -4.57
CA ASN A 84 1.69 -8.39 -5.26
C ASN A 84 0.99 -7.11 -4.80
N ILE A 85 0.17 -6.55 -5.68
CA ILE A 85 -0.58 -5.32 -5.43
C ILE A 85 -1.89 -5.67 -4.73
N VAL A 86 -2.11 -5.05 -3.58
CA VAL A 86 -3.34 -5.18 -2.80
C VAL A 86 -4.01 -3.80 -2.70
N ALA A 87 -5.29 -3.75 -3.04
CA ALA A 87 -6.15 -2.61 -2.77
C ALA A 87 -6.93 -2.86 -1.48
N VAL A 88 -7.00 -1.86 -0.61
CA VAL A 88 -7.67 -1.90 0.69
C VAL A 88 -8.72 -0.80 0.70
N TYR A 89 -9.99 -1.17 0.85
CA TYR A 89 -11.06 -0.19 0.97
C TYR A 89 -11.04 0.43 2.37
N VAL A 90 -11.02 1.76 2.41
CA VAL A 90 -10.96 2.57 3.63
C VAL A 90 -11.98 3.71 3.61
N GLY A 91 -12.96 3.63 2.73
CA GLY A 91 -14.15 4.49 2.76
C GLY A 91 -15.09 4.09 3.90
N GLU A 92 -16.14 4.87 4.10
CA GLU A 92 -17.17 4.59 5.10
C GLU A 92 -18.00 3.34 4.74
N GLY A 93 -18.59 2.70 5.76
CA GLY A 93 -19.51 1.57 5.62
C GLY A 93 -18.91 0.19 5.92
N ASP A 94 -19.72 -0.85 5.70
CA ASP A 94 -19.44 -2.24 6.10
C ASP A 94 -18.28 -2.91 5.33
N CYS A 95 -17.79 -2.26 4.28
CA CYS A 95 -16.67 -2.74 3.50
C CYS A 95 -15.31 -2.26 4.00
N PHE A 96 -15.26 -1.44 5.06
CA PHE A 96 -14.02 -0.93 5.62
C PHE A 96 -13.05 -2.08 5.96
N GLY A 97 -11.82 -2.00 5.45
CA GLY A 97 -10.78 -3.02 5.61
C GLY A 97 -10.88 -4.20 4.64
N LYS A 98 -11.88 -4.25 3.74
CA LYS A 98 -11.93 -5.28 2.69
C LYS A 98 -10.75 -5.10 1.73
N MET A 99 -10.13 -6.22 1.36
CA MET A 99 -8.93 -6.27 0.55
C MET A 99 -9.20 -6.98 -0.78
N LEU A 100 -8.73 -6.40 -1.87
CA LEU A 100 -8.73 -6.99 -3.20
C LEU A 100 -7.29 -7.17 -3.68
N TRP A 101 -6.94 -8.39 -4.08
CA TRP A 101 -5.66 -8.66 -4.73
C TRP A 101 -5.76 -8.32 -6.20
N LEU A 102 -4.99 -7.33 -6.66
CA LEU A 102 -4.98 -6.90 -8.06
C LEU A 102 -3.96 -7.69 -8.90
N SER A 103 -3.01 -8.37 -8.26
CA SER A 103 -2.08 -9.30 -8.90
C SER A 103 -1.91 -10.58 -8.07
N HIS A 104 -1.57 -11.68 -8.74
CA HIS A 104 -1.45 -13.02 -8.14
C HIS A 104 -0.25 -13.81 -8.67
N ASP A 105 0.82 -13.11 -9.03
CA ASP A 105 1.99 -13.71 -9.67
C ASP A 105 3.24 -13.66 -8.77
N LYS A 106 4.34 -14.18 -9.31
CA LYS A 106 5.64 -14.25 -8.61
C LYS A 106 6.52 -13.03 -8.86
N MET A 107 6.01 -11.97 -9.47
CA MET A 107 6.83 -10.78 -9.73
C MET A 107 7.11 -10.02 -8.44
N ASN A 108 8.36 -9.64 -8.26
CA ASN A 108 8.79 -8.80 -7.15
C ASN A 108 8.64 -7.32 -7.53
N ARG A 109 7.49 -6.74 -7.19
CA ARG A 109 7.17 -5.32 -7.41
C ARG A 109 7.74 -4.45 -6.30
N ALA A 110 8.04 -3.19 -6.62
CA ALA A 110 8.47 -2.17 -5.67
C ALA A 110 8.10 -0.76 -6.19
N GLU A 111 8.19 0.24 -5.32
CA GLU A 111 8.07 1.67 -5.70
C GLU A 111 6.73 2.00 -6.38
N LEU A 112 5.66 1.37 -5.90
CA LEU A 112 4.30 1.55 -6.40
C LEU A 112 3.91 3.04 -6.37
N VAL A 113 3.22 3.53 -7.40
CA VAL A 113 2.61 4.87 -7.43
C VAL A 113 1.25 4.81 -8.12
N VAL A 114 0.37 5.76 -7.79
CA VAL A 114 -0.97 5.88 -8.37
C VAL A 114 -1.00 7.13 -9.24
N SER A 115 -1.62 7.05 -10.42
CA SER A 115 -1.81 8.22 -11.27
C SER A 115 -2.74 9.25 -10.61
N PRO A 116 -2.58 10.57 -10.89
CA PRO A 116 -3.43 11.60 -10.30
C PRO A 116 -4.92 11.48 -10.65
N ASP A 117 -5.25 10.86 -11.79
CA ASP A 117 -6.63 10.56 -12.21
C ASP A 117 -7.19 9.28 -11.57
N GLY A 118 -6.36 8.51 -10.85
CA GLY A 118 -6.76 7.29 -10.15
C GLY A 118 -6.91 6.04 -11.01
N ASN A 119 -6.72 6.12 -12.33
CA ASN A 119 -7.02 5.02 -13.25
C ASN A 119 -5.84 4.08 -13.50
N GLN A 120 -4.65 4.42 -13.03
CA GLN A 120 -3.43 3.67 -13.32
C GLN A 120 -2.54 3.52 -12.08
N LEU A 121 -1.82 2.41 -12.04
CA LEU A 121 -0.69 2.19 -11.16
C LEU A 121 0.58 2.10 -12.00
N ALA A 122 1.68 2.64 -11.50
CA ALA A 122 3.00 2.32 -12.01
C ALA A 122 3.85 1.69 -10.90
N TYR A 123 4.71 0.75 -11.27
CA TYR A 123 5.59 0.07 -10.33
C TYR A 123 6.86 -0.40 -11.02
N VAL A 124 7.90 -0.65 -10.23
CA VAL A 124 9.13 -1.26 -10.71
C VAL A 124 9.09 -2.76 -10.45
N SER A 125 9.48 -3.55 -11.45
CA SER A 125 9.69 -5.00 -11.32
C SER A 125 11.06 -5.41 -11.88
N ARG A 126 11.50 -6.62 -11.56
CA ARG A 126 12.72 -7.25 -12.11
C ARG A 126 12.37 -8.55 -12.84
N PRO A 127 11.80 -8.45 -14.05
CA PRO A 127 11.42 -9.61 -14.85
C PRO A 127 12.63 -10.45 -15.25
N GLU A 128 12.45 -11.76 -15.36
CA GLU A 128 13.44 -12.69 -15.92
C GLU A 128 13.45 -12.60 -17.45
N LEU A 129 14.04 -11.54 -18.00
CA LEU A 129 14.09 -11.31 -19.44
C LEU A 129 15.27 -12.04 -20.07
N ARG A 130 15.07 -12.49 -21.32
CA ARG A 130 16.10 -13.12 -22.16
C ARG A 130 16.16 -12.43 -23.52
N ASP A 131 17.34 -12.39 -24.13
CA ASP A 131 17.50 -11.95 -25.52
C ASP A 131 16.97 -13.01 -26.51
N GLU A 132 17.00 -12.68 -27.81
CA GLU A 132 16.57 -13.57 -28.89
C GLU A 132 17.31 -14.92 -28.92
N LYS A 133 18.50 -14.99 -28.31
CA LYS A 133 19.33 -16.20 -28.22
C LYS A 133 19.10 -16.96 -26.91
N GLY A 134 18.16 -16.53 -26.08
CA GLY A 134 17.82 -17.16 -24.81
C GLY A 134 18.77 -16.80 -23.66
N LYS A 135 19.65 -15.81 -23.82
CA LYS A 135 20.57 -15.38 -22.76
C LYS A 135 19.86 -14.40 -21.83
N ASP A 136 19.99 -14.62 -20.52
CA ASP A 136 19.44 -13.72 -19.50
C ASP A 136 19.98 -12.28 -19.65
N LEU A 137 19.04 -11.32 -19.61
CA LEU A 137 19.31 -9.89 -19.63
C LEU A 137 19.53 -9.39 -18.20
N LYS A 138 20.80 -9.34 -17.78
CA LYS A 138 21.23 -8.96 -16.44
C LYS A 138 22.19 -7.77 -16.47
N ASP A 139 22.22 -6.99 -15.39
CA ASP A 139 23.19 -5.94 -15.16
C ASP A 139 24.60 -6.50 -14.87
N VAL A 140 25.59 -5.61 -14.75
CA VAL A 140 26.99 -5.98 -14.47
C VAL A 140 27.18 -6.72 -13.14
N SER A 141 26.20 -6.67 -12.23
CA SER A 141 26.20 -7.39 -10.95
C SER A 141 25.48 -8.75 -11.02
N GLY A 142 24.97 -9.14 -12.20
CA GLY A 142 24.26 -10.39 -12.42
C GLY A 142 22.78 -10.36 -12.01
N LYS A 143 22.21 -9.19 -11.72
CA LYS A 143 20.79 -9.03 -11.38
C LYS A 143 19.96 -8.68 -12.61
N TYR A 144 18.72 -9.15 -12.68
CA TYR A 144 17.80 -8.74 -13.74
C TYR A 144 17.51 -7.23 -13.67
N PHE A 145 17.37 -6.61 -14.84
CA PHE A 145 17.11 -5.19 -14.94
C PHE A 145 15.82 -4.77 -14.22
N ARG A 146 15.86 -3.58 -13.63
CA ARG A 146 14.66 -2.91 -13.13
C ARG A 146 13.91 -2.30 -14.30
N GLN A 147 12.63 -2.62 -14.42
CA GLN A 147 11.77 -2.12 -15.49
C GLN A 147 10.52 -1.50 -14.86
N ILE A 148 10.03 -0.43 -15.48
CA ILE A 148 8.79 0.24 -15.07
C ILE A 148 7.63 -0.41 -15.82
N TYR A 149 6.59 -0.76 -15.10
CA TYR A 149 5.34 -1.28 -15.63
C TYR A 149 4.20 -0.35 -15.25
N VAL A 150 3.19 -0.32 -16.11
CA VAL A 150 1.93 0.39 -15.87
C VAL A 150 0.79 -0.63 -15.90
N MET A 151 -0.13 -0.50 -14.96
CA MET A 151 -1.35 -1.30 -14.87
C MET A 151 -2.55 -0.36 -14.85
N THR A 152 -3.49 -0.56 -15.78
CA THR A 152 -4.80 0.09 -15.72
C THR A 152 -5.67 -0.58 -14.66
N MET A 153 -6.41 0.21 -13.91
CA MET A 153 -7.37 -0.25 -12.92
C MET A 153 -8.78 0.09 -13.33
N ASP A 154 -9.73 -0.70 -12.86
CA ASP A 154 -11.15 -0.45 -12.98
C ASP A 154 -11.73 -0.25 -11.58
N ILE A 155 -11.83 1.01 -11.16
CA ILE A 155 -12.30 1.39 -9.83
C ILE A 155 -13.77 1.02 -9.62
N GLU A 156 -14.60 1.08 -10.66
CA GLU A 156 -16.01 0.67 -10.56
C GLU A 156 -16.12 -0.83 -10.30
N LYS A 157 -15.35 -1.64 -11.04
CA LYS A 157 -15.28 -3.07 -10.80
C LYS A 157 -14.76 -3.40 -9.41
N MET A 158 -13.78 -2.67 -8.91
CA MET A 158 -13.29 -2.84 -7.53
C MET A 158 -14.37 -2.52 -6.49
N ARG A 159 -15.13 -1.43 -6.68
CA ARG A 159 -16.26 -1.07 -5.80
C ARG A 159 -17.36 -2.12 -5.81
N ASN A 160 -17.65 -2.74 -6.96
CA ASN A 160 -18.66 -3.79 -7.07
C ASN A 160 -18.20 -5.15 -6.50
N ALA A 161 -16.90 -5.33 -6.27
CA ALA A 161 -16.32 -6.58 -5.77
C ALA A 161 -16.24 -6.65 -4.24
N ILE A 162 -16.52 -5.54 -3.55
CA ILE A 162 -16.55 -5.45 -2.08
C ILE A 162 -17.97 -5.39 -1.56
#